data_AF-A0A5J4UXA2-F1
#
_entry.id   AF-A0A5J4UXA2-F1
#
_cell.length_a   1.000
_cell.length_b   1.000
_cell.length_c   1.000
_cell.angle_alpha   90.00
_cell.angle_beta   90.00
_cell.angle_gamma   90.00
#
_symmetry.space_group_name_H-M   'P 1'
#
loop_
_entity.id
_entity.type
_entity.pdbx_description
1 polymer ?
#
loop_
_entity_poly.entity_id
_entity_poly.type
_entity_poly.pdbx_seq_one_letter_code
_entity_poly.pdbx_strand_id
1 'polypeptide(L)'
;MAQLANNTEDSKLIESILTESTEKNIKCMSLEKGPKRQYNRKSKTNEKAKALIDQMINEQTTEHINEQINEQEQIKEQSESQSDFDVFYEVFSECFTKANEQIQSKTIKERIDGAIIDLYEYRKFADPKLKNKLLTGHVVDLSLCKDDNLCIIDFDIDHAGKLNEEEKEKIRQNIINNMLPKNVGLVLTARGGIHAYCDRNGYKLPTNRNEKVIVYDDNLEIDIFAQMYTHKDGELVANRVVQPNSKVRIMEKGVQKKEVLHYKELNDWSNAHHLASLHNILGSWNVDLTAKDDDISNIVSQDCTLEAMPIEIADACIQGLKGLTIHNDTNTLAREISLLPLFMGLNGLEQTKDKQYKEDAYTTVYKNNILTPKANEHWSDRKGRYSSRANAWILTK
;
A
#
# COMPACT_ATOMS: atom_id res chain seq x y z
N MET A 1 35.86 -10.46 15.12
CA MET A 1 35.29 -10.98 16.38
C MET A 1 34.34 -9.95 17.04
N ALA A 2 33.50 -9.26 16.26
CA ALA A 2 32.54 -8.27 16.78
C ALA A 2 31.25 -8.27 15.94
N GLN A 3 30.68 -9.46 15.71
CA GLN A 3 29.42 -9.64 14.97
C GLN A 3 28.44 -10.60 15.66
N LEU A 4 28.62 -10.88 16.94
CA LEU A 4 27.81 -11.86 17.69
C LEU A 4 26.99 -11.27 18.84
N ALA A 5 27.01 -9.94 19.05
CA ALA A 5 26.28 -9.33 20.17
C ALA A 5 24.79 -9.03 19.84
N ASN A 6 24.45 -8.66 18.60
CA ASN A 6 23.09 -8.21 18.26
C ASN A 6 22.06 -9.34 18.09
N ASN A 7 22.48 -10.58 17.81
CA ASN A 7 21.54 -11.72 17.67
C ASN A 7 20.95 -12.18 19.01
N THR A 8 21.49 -11.73 20.15
CA THR A 8 21.08 -12.22 21.48
C THR A 8 19.91 -11.43 22.06
N GLU A 9 19.69 -10.19 21.62
CA GLU A 9 18.55 -9.36 22.07
C GLU A 9 17.28 -9.67 21.26
N ASP A 10 17.39 -9.85 19.95
CA ASP A 10 16.27 -10.25 19.08
C ASP A 10 15.72 -11.64 19.44
N SER A 11 16.60 -12.58 19.80
CA SER A 11 16.19 -13.93 20.23
C SER A 11 15.41 -13.93 21.55
N LYS A 12 15.73 -13.03 22.49
CA LYS A 12 15.05 -12.93 23.79
C LYS A 12 13.70 -12.24 23.68
N LEU A 13 13.55 -11.29 22.75
CA LEU A 13 12.29 -10.64 22.46
C LEU A 13 11.27 -11.64 21.86
N ILE A 14 11.75 -12.51 20.96
CA ILE A 14 10.92 -13.56 20.33
C ILE A 14 10.47 -14.62 21.35
N GLU A 15 11.36 -15.02 22.27
CA GLU A 15 11.01 -15.98 23.36
C GLU A 15 9.98 -15.39 24.34
N SER A 16 10.08 -14.09 24.67
CA SER A 16 9.11 -13.40 25.53
C SER A 16 7.71 -13.37 24.94
N ILE A 17 7.59 -13.14 23.63
CA ILE A 17 6.30 -13.03 22.91
C ILE A 17 5.59 -14.40 22.80
N LEU A 18 6.37 -15.48 22.64
CA LEU A 18 5.83 -16.85 22.56
C LEU A 18 5.27 -17.35 23.90
N THR A 19 5.79 -16.85 25.03
CA THR A 19 5.38 -17.33 26.35
C THR A 19 4.04 -16.74 26.81
N GLU A 20 3.68 -15.53 26.35
CA GLU A 20 2.44 -14.83 26.76
C GLU A 20 1.14 -15.37 26.10
N SER A 21 1.21 -16.14 25.00
CA SER A 21 0.00 -16.57 24.28
C SER A 21 -0.68 -17.83 24.84
N THR A 22 -0.04 -18.51 25.79
CA THR A 22 -0.51 -19.83 26.31
C THR A 22 -1.52 -19.73 27.47
N GLU A 23 -1.84 -18.54 27.99
CA GLU A 23 -2.74 -18.36 29.14
C GLU A 23 -4.14 -17.83 28.77
N LYS A 24 -4.96 -18.59 28.03
CA LYS A 24 -6.42 -18.35 27.97
C LYS A 24 -7.24 -19.63 28.06
N ASN A 25 -7.62 -19.99 29.29
CA ASN A 25 -8.59 -21.04 29.63
C ASN A 25 -10.02 -20.65 29.17
N ILE A 26 -10.68 -21.49 28.37
CA ILE A 26 -12.10 -21.33 27.97
C ILE A 26 -12.98 -22.27 28.81
N LYS A 27 -13.97 -21.70 29.50
CA LYS A 27 -14.93 -22.39 30.38
C LYS A 27 -16.28 -22.56 29.66
N CYS A 28 -16.73 -23.79 29.43
CA CYS A 28 -18.01 -24.11 28.79
C CYS A 28 -19.15 -24.25 29.82
N MET A 29 -20.32 -23.63 29.54
CA MET A 29 -21.55 -23.77 30.35
C MET A 29 -22.52 -24.77 29.71
N SER A 30 -23.09 -25.68 30.52
CA SER A 30 -24.12 -26.65 30.15
C SER A 30 -25.54 -26.13 30.42
N LEU A 31 -26.48 -26.37 29.51
CA LEU A 31 -27.93 -26.09 29.68
C LEU A 31 -28.74 -27.39 29.85
N GLU A 32 -29.50 -27.47 30.95
CA GLU A 32 -30.40 -28.58 31.30
C GLU A 32 -31.70 -28.57 30.46
N LYS A 33 -32.20 -29.76 30.08
CA LYS A 33 -33.51 -29.94 29.44
C LYS A 33 -34.54 -30.46 30.45
N GLY A 34 -35.66 -29.74 30.59
CA GLY A 34 -36.82 -30.12 31.41
C GLY A 34 -37.66 -31.29 30.85
N PRO A 35 -38.65 -31.81 31.61
CA PRO A 35 -39.21 -33.14 31.41
C PRO A 35 -40.31 -33.22 30.35
N LYS A 36 -40.27 -34.28 29.53
CA LYS A 36 -41.30 -34.64 28.52
C LYS A 36 -42.50 -35.36 29.18
N ARG A 37 -43.72 -34.94 28.84
CA ARG A 37 -44.97 -35.66 29.17
C ARG A 37 -45.17 -36.85 28.23
N GLN A 38 -45.55 -38.00 28.77
CA GLN A 38 -45.91 -39.22 28.03
C GLN A 38 -47.36 -39.17 27.51
N TYR A 39 -47.56 -39.63 26.28
CA TYR A 39 -48.88 -40.01 25.77
C TYR A 39 -48.84 -41.48 25.35
N ASN A 40 -49.65 -42.32 26.01
CA ASN A 40 -49.78 -43.75 25.72
C ASN A 40 -50.93 -43.97 24.73
N ARG A 41 -50.67 -44.60 23.57
CA ARG A 41 -51.70 -45.21 22.75
C ARG A 41 -51.26 -46.61 22.31
N LYS A 42 -51.96 -47.62 22.82
CA LYS A 42 -51.79 -49.04 22.51
C LYS A 42 -52.37 -49.36 21.13
N SER A 43 -51.60 -50.03 20.28
CA SER A 43 -52.12 -50.94 19.24
C SER A 43 -51.18 -52.14 19.11
N LYS A 44 -51.76 -53.34 19.03
CA LYS A 44 -51.06 -54.62 18.88
C LYS A 44 -50.42 -54.69 17.49
N THR A 45 -49.13 -54.93 17.41
CA THR A 45 -48.38 -55.11 16.15
C THR A 45 -47.84 -56.53 16.06
N ASN A 46 -48.00 -57.14 14.89
CA ASN A 46 -47.57 -58.49 14.54
C ASN A 46 -46.02 -58.57 14.59
N GLU A 47 -45.47 -59.33 15.54
CA GLU A 47 -44.04 -59.32 15.91
C GLU A 47 -43.08 -59.63 14.73
N LYS A 48 -43.55 -60.37 13.71
CA LYS A 48 -42.75 -60.66 12.51
C LYS A 48 -42.54 -59.45 11.59
N ALA A 49 -43.50 -58.54 11.51
CA ALA A 49 -43.35 -57.32 10.71
C ALA A 49 -42.42 -56.30 11.37
N LYS A 50 -42.37 -56.31 12.72
CA LYS A 50 -41.49 -55.45 13.49
C LYS A 50 -40.02 -55.86 13.35
N ALA A 51 -39.74 -57.18 13.39
CA ALA A 51 -38.39 -57.70 13.21
C ALA A 51 -37.79 -57.42 11.82
N LEU A 52 -38.60 -57.49 10.75
CA LEU A 52 -38.15 -57.17 9.39
C LEU A 52 -37.88 -55.67 9.19
N ILE A 53 -38.70 -54.81 9.80
CA ILE A 53 -38.50 -53.35 9.78
C ILE A 53 -37.27 -52.95 10.61
N ASP A 54 -37.09 -53.56 11.79
CA ASP A 54 -35.91 -53.30 12.64
C ASP A 54 -34.60 -53.76 11.96
N GLN A 55 -34.63 -54.86 11.19
CA GLN A 55 -33.47 -55.32 10.42
C GLN A 55 -33.13 -54.39 9.24
N MET A 56 -34.14 -53.96 8.46
CA MET A 56 -33.95 -52.99 7.37
C MET A 56 -33.47 -51.62 7.87
N ILE A 57 -33.96 -51.17 9.02
CA ILE A 57 -33.50 -49.93 9.65
C ILE A 57 -32.04 -50.10 10.12
N ASN A 58 -31.68 -51.22 10.74
CA ASN A 58 -30.33 -51.41 11.27
C ASN A 58 -29.27 -51.51 10.14
N GLU A 59 -29.59 -52.15 9.02
CA GLU A 59 -28.71 -52.23 7.84
C GLU A 59 -28.53 -50.84 7.17
N GLN A 60 -29.62 -50.09 6.96
CA GLN A 60 -29.54 -48.71 6.43
C GLN A 60 -28.84 -47.73 7.38
N THR A 61 -28.97 -47.91 8.70
CA THR A 61 -28.32 -47.06 9.70
C THR A 61 -26.82 -47.33 9.78
N THR A 62 -26.38 -48.57 9.51
CA THR A 62 -24.95 -48.94 9.56
C THR A 62 -24.18 -48.43 8.33
N GLU A 63 -24.79 -48.48 7.14
CA GLU A 63 -24.21 -47.89 5.92
C GLU A 63 -24.15 -46.36 6.01
N HIS A 64 -25.22 -45.71 6.50
CA HIS A 64 -25.29 -44.26 6.62
C HIS A 64 -24.38 -43.69 7.73
N ILE A 65 -24.04 -44.47 8.76
CA ILE A 65 -23.06 -44.11 9.80
C ILE A 65 -21.63 -44.25 9.26
N ASN A 66 -21.33 -45.30 8.48
CA ASN A 66 -19.99 -45.48 7.91
C ASN A 66 -19.69 -44.44 6.81
N GLU A 67 -20.68 -44.07 5.99
CA GLU A 67 -20.53 -42.96 5.03
C GLU A 67 -20.38 -41.61 5.74
N GLN A 68 -21.13 -41.35 6.82
CA GLN A 68 -20.97 -40.13 7.61
C GLN A 68 -19.64 -40.07 8.38
N ILE A 69 -19.11 -41.21 8.86
CA ILE A 69 -17.79 -41.25 9.53
C ILE A 69 -16.68 -41.04 8.50
N ASN A 70 -16.78 -41.64 7.31
CA ASN A 70 -15.77 -41.48 6.25
C ASN A 70 -15.81 -40.07 5.63
N GLU A 71 -17.00 -39.46 5.49
CA GLU A 71 -17.16 -38.05 5.13
C GLU A 71 -16.69 -37.11 6.25
N GLN A 72 -16.95 -37.42 7.53
CA GLN A 72 -16.44 -36.63 8.66
C GLN A 72 -14.92 -36.77 8.84
N GLU A 73 -14.32 -37.92 8.53
CA GLU A 73 -12.87 -38.12 8.55
C GLU A 73 -12.20 -37.39 7.37
N GLN A 74 -12.79 -37.40 6.16
CA GLN A 74 -12.32 -36.57 5.04
C GLN A 74 -12.51 -35.07 5.28
N ILE A 75 -13.61 -34.65 5.92
CA ILE A 75 -13.86 -33.25 6.29
C ILE A 75 -12.96 -32.81 7.46
N LYS A 76 -12.62 -33.71 8.42
CA LYS A 76 -11.65 -33.41 9.48
C LYS A 76 -10.22 -33.32 8.96
N GLU A 77 -9.81 -34.22 8.08
CA GLU A 77 -8.49 -34.12 7.44
C GLU A 77 -8.35 -32.87 6.55
N GLN A 78 -9.46 -32.33 6.02
CA GLN A 78 -9.47 -31.04 5.30
C GLN A 78 -9.67 -29.79 6.18
N SER A 79 -10.06 -29.93 7.45
CA SER A 79 -10.40 -28.77 8.33
C SER A 79 -9.49 -28.58 9.55
N GLU A 80 -8.55 -29.48 9.84
CA GLU A 80 -7.67 -29.37 11.02
C GLU A 80 -6.18 -29.12 10.73
N SER A 81 -5.78 -28.83 9.49
CA SER A 81 -4.46 -28.22 9.25
C SER A 81 -4.61 -26.91 8.50
N GLN A 82 -4.73 -25.81 9.24
CA GLN A 82 -4.14 -24.56 8.78
C GLN A 82 -2.69 -24.92 8.47
N SER A 83 -2.30 -24.92 7.19
CA SER A 83 -1.00 -25.48 6.83
C SER A 83 0.07 -24.72 7.61
N ASP A 84 1.19 -25.36 7.97
CA ASP A 84 2.30 -24.65 8.62
C ASP A 84 2.69 -23.37 7.84
N PHE A 85 2.43 -23.35 6.53
CA PHE A 85 2.54 -22.19 5.67
C PHE A 85 1.50 -21.09 5.95
N ASP A 86 0.23 -21.42 6.17
CA ASP A 86 -0.83 -20.44 6.51
C ASP A 86 -0.57 -19.83 7.89
N VAL A 87 -0.18 -20.64 8.88
CA VAL A 87 0.20 -20.17 10.22
C VAL A 87 1.47 -19.30 10.13
N PHE A 88 2.48 -19.72 9.36
CA PHE A 88 3.68 -18.92 9.10
C PHE A 88 3.34 -17.59 8.41
N TYR A 89 2.47 -17.60 7.40
CA TYR A 89 2.07 -16.40 6.67
C TYR A 89 1.28 -15.44 7.55
N GLU A 90 0.36 -15.93 8.38
CA GLU A 90 -0.38 -15.11 9.35
C GLU A 90 0.57 -14.47 10.37
N VAL A 91 1.45 -15.24 10.98
CA VAL A 91 2.43 -14.73 11.95
C VAL A 91 3.39 -13.73 11.28
N PHE A 92 3.90 -14.06 10.09
CA PHE A 92 4.80 -13.18 9.34
C PHE A 92 4.10 -11.88 8.92
N SER A 93 2.86 -11.95 8.45
CA SER A 93 2.04 -10.80 8.08
C SER A 93 1.75 -9.89 9.27
N GLU A 94 1.40 -10.47 10.43
CA GLU A 94 1.22 -9.72 11.67
C GLU A 94 2.51 -9.03 12.13
N CYS A 95 3.64 -9.74 12.11
CA CYS A 95 4.94 -9.19 12.45
C CYS A 95 5.34 -8.05 11.50
N PHE A 96 5.15 -8.24 10.19
CA PHE A 96 5.43 -7.22 9.18
C PHE A 96 4.53 -5.99 9.38
N THR A 97 3.24 -6.20 9.65
CA THR A 97 2.28 -5.12 9.90
C THR A 97 2.68 -4.32 11.14
N LYS A 98 3.01 -4.99 12.25
CA LYS A 98 3.47 -4.35 13.49
C LYS A 98 4.77 -3.58 13.29
N ALA A 99 5.75 -4.16 12.58
CA ALA A 99 7.02 -3.49 12.27
C ALA A 99 6.81 -2.27 11.37
N ASN A 100 5.95 -2.37 10.35
CA ASN A 100 5.62 -1.25 9.48
C ASN A 100 4.89 -0.14 10.24
N GLU A 101 3.94 -0.48 11.11
CA GLU A 101 3.23 0.47 11.96
C GLU A 101 4.19 1.24 12.87
N GLN A 102 5.20 0.56 13.44
CA GLN A 102 6.23 1.21 14.23
C GLN A 102 7.05 2.21 13.40
N ILE A 103 7.44 1.88 12.17
CA ILE A 103 8.15 2.80 11.27
C ILE A 103 7.26 3.99 10.90
N GLN A 104 6.01 3.72 10.51
CA GLN A 104 5.02 4.71 10.13
C GLN A 104 4.67 5.67 11.27
N SER A 105 4.70 5.21 12.53
CA SER A 105 4.44 6.06 13.69
C SER A 105 5.52 7.13 13.94
N LYS A 106 6.73 6.93 13.42
CA LYS A 106 7.84 7.88 13.55
C LYS A 106 7.63 9.07 12.63
N THR A 107 7.90 10.25 13.17
CA THR A 107 7.95 11.49 12.41
C THR A 107 9.14 11.50 11.45
N ILE A 108 9.08 12.32 10.39
CA ILE A 108 10.23 12.52 9.49
C ILE A 108 11.49 12.92 10.28
N LYS A 109 11.36 13.82 11.26
CA LYS A 109 12.48 14.23 12.13
C LYS A 109 13.15 13.06 12.85
N GLU A 110 12.37 12.10 13.34
CA GLU A 110 12.91 10.92 14.04
C GLU A 110 13.57 9.91 13.08
N ARG A 111 13.02 9.79 11.85
CA ARG A 111 13.53 8.88 10.82
C ARG A 111 14.88 9.31 10.26
N ILE A 112 15.09 10.62 10.11
CA ILE A 112 16.33 11.21 9.59
C ILE A 112 17.34 11.56 10.69
N ASP A 113 17.01 11.32 11.95
CA ASP A 113 17.92 11.58 13.07
C ASP A 113 19.20 10.74 12.94
N GLY A 114 20.36 11.40 13.03
CA GLY A 114 21.67 10.80 12.75
C GLY A 114 22.09 10.82 11.26
N ALA A 115 21.18 11.18 10.35
CA ALA A 115 21.45 11.30 8.91
C ALA A 115 21.65 12.74 8.42
N ILE A 116 21.64 13.71 9.33
CA ILE A 116 21.73 15.14 9.02
C ILE A 116 23.19 15.58 8.97
N ILE A 117 23.54 16.32 7.92
CA ILE A 117 24.87 16.89 7.70
C ILE A 117 24.76 18.41 7.51
N ASP A 118 25.59 19.16 8.22
CA ASP A 118 25.65 20.62 8.12
C ASP A 118 26.17 21.10 6.74
N LEU A 119 25.55 22.16 6.22
CA LEU A 119 25.96 22.88 5.01
C LEU A 119 26.49 24.26 5.38
N TYR A 120 27.64 24.63 4.80
CA TYR A 120 28.29 25.90 5.04
C TYR A 120 28.46 26.72 3.76
N GLU A 121 28.59 28.05 3.91
CA GLU A 121 28.86 29.01 2.82
C GLU A 121 27.93 28.90 1.60
N TYR A 122 26.64 28.61 1.84
CA TYR A 122 25.60 28.50 0.82
C TYR A 122 25.84 27.40 -0.21
N ARG A 123 26.63 26.37 0.13
CA ARG A 123 26.86 25.21 -0.75
C ARG A 123 25.75 24.17 -0.59
N LYS A 124 25.44 23.46 -1.69
CA LYS A 124 24.50 22.33 -1.72
C LYS A 124 25.12 20.99 -1.31
N PHE A 125 26.43 20.96 -1.07
CA PHE A 125 27.17 19.76 -0.70
C PHE A 125 28.02 20.04 0.55
N ALA A 126 28.09 19.03 1.42
CA ALA A 126 28.91 19.10 2.62
C ALA A 126 30.40 19.14 2.22
N ASP A 127 31.15 20.06 2.82
CA ASP A 127 32.60 20.18 2.67
C ASP A 127 33.22 20.24 4.08
N PRO A 128 33.88 19.16 4.54
CA PRO A 128 34.48 19.11 5.87
C PRO A 128 35.47 20.24 6.14
N LYS A 129 36.09 20.82 5.09
CA LYS A 129 37.03 21.94 5.22
C LYS A 129 36.35 23.24 5.63
N LEU A 130 35.02 23.32 5.50
CA LEU A 130 34.23 24.52 5.78
C LEU A 130 33.51 24.48 7.13
N LYS A 131 33.75 23.46 7.98
CA LYS A 131 33.06 23.31 9.28
C LYS A 131 33.10 24.54 10.21
N ASN A 132 34.11 25.40 10.07
CA ASN A 132 34.27 26.61 10.86
C ASN A 132 33.72 27.88 10.17
N LYS A 133 32.98 27.72 9.08
CA LYS A 133 32.42 28.82 8.28
C LYS A 133 30.96 29.06 8.65
N LEU A 134 30.32 30.00 7.95
CA LEU A 134 28.91 30.32 8.14
C LEU A 134 28.05 29.09 7.87
N LEU A 135 27.36 28.59 8.89
CA LEU A 135 26.32 27.58 8.77
C LEU A 135 25.13 28.18 8.00
N THR A 136 24.76 27.54 6.89
CA THR A 136 23.73 28.04 5.98
C THR A 136 22.56 27.08 5.80
N GLY A 137 22.68 25.84 6.24
CA GLY A 137 21.59 24.87 6.15
C GLY A 137 22.03 23.47 6.51
N HIS A 138 21.21 22.50 6.12
CA HIS A 138 21.41 21.09 6.41
C HIS A 138 20.99 20.23 5.21
N VAL A 139 21.57 19.05 5.12
CA VAL A 139 21.22 18.03 4.12
C VAL A 139 20.99 16.71 4.83
N VAL A 140 19.99 15.95 4.39
CA VAL A 140 19.78 14.56 4.81
C VAL A 140 20.50 13.64 3.84
N ASP A 141 21.34 12.76 4.34
CA ASP A 141 21.89 11.64 3.56
C ASP A 141 21.02 10.40 3.77
N LEU A 142 20.20 10.05 2.77
CA LEU A 142 19.25 8.94 2.88
C LEU A 142 19.93 7.59 3.16
N SER A 143 21.23 7.46 2.83
CA SER A 143 22.00 6.25 3.15
C SER A 143 22.29 6.07 4.64
N LEU A 144 22.14 7.14 5.43
CA LEU A 144 22.38 7.16 6.88
C LEU A 144 21.08 7.16 7.70
N CYS A 145 19.91 7.15 7.05
CA CYS A 145 18.63 7.06 7.73
C CYS A 145 18.50 5.74 8.51
N LYS A 146 17.73 5.77 9.61
CA LYS A 146 17.53 4.59 10.48
C LYS A 146 16.71 3.49 9.82
N ASP A 147 15.90 3.86 8.84
CA ASP A 147 15.07 2.96 8.03
C ASP A 147 15.26 3.26 6.55
N ASP A 148 15.02 2.26 5.71
CA ASP A 148 15.16 2.32 4.26
C ASP A 148 13.82 2.53 3.54
N ASN A 149 12.80 2.94 4.29
CA ASN A 149 11.47 3.21 3.79
C ASN A 149 11.24 4.70 3.51
N LEU A 150 12.13 5.62 3.91
CA LEU A 150 11.95 7.03 3.58
C LEU A 150 12.27 7.29 2.11
N CYS A 151 11.32 7.88 1.39
CA CYS A 151 11.42 8.19 -0.03
C CYS A 151 11.04 9.64 -0.28
N ILE A 152 11.67 10.27 -1.27
CA ILE A 152 11.38 11.64 -1.69
C ILE A 152 11.05 11.63 -3.17
N ILE A 153 9.92 12.26 -3.52
CA ILE A 153 9.55 12.57 -4.90
C ILE A 153 9.92 14.04 -5.12
N ASP A 154 10.79 14.32 -6.09
CA ASP A 154 11.21 15.67 -6.47
C ASP A 154 10.46 16.09 -7.73
N PHE A 155 9.74 17.18 -7.63
CA PHE A 155 9.05 17.84 -8.72
C PHE A 155 9.90 19.05 -9.13
N ASP A 156 10.74 18.88 -10.15
CA ASP A 156 11.50 19.98 -10.75
C ASP A 156 10.58 20.77 -11.70
N ILE A 157 9.98 21.82 -11.13
CA ILE A 157 9.08 22.73 -11.83
C ILE A 157 9.92 23.76 -12.58
N ASP A 158 9.55 24.04 -13.82
CA ASP A 158 10.21 24.96 -14.74
C ASP A 158 11.63 24.52 -15.12
N HIS A 159 11.77 23.25 -15.50
CA HIS A 159 13.06 22.69 -15.92
C HIS A 159 13.76 23.53 -17.01
N ALA A 160 13.00 24.06 -17.97
CA ALA A 160 13.53 24.92 -19.04
C ALA A 160 13.67 26.41 -18.69
N GLY A 161 13.23 26.85 -17.50
CA GLY A 161 13.40 28.24 -17.05
C GLY A 161 12.53 29.27 -17.78
N LYS A 162 11.36 28.87 -18.28
CA LYS A 162 10.43 29.67 -19.10
C LYS A 162 9.23 30.20 -18.31
N LEU A 163 8.90 29.59 -17.17
CA LEU A 163 7.72 29.94 -16.39
C LEU A 163 7.96 31.12 -15.45
N ASN A 164 6.94 31.97 -15.29
CA ASN A 164 6.94 33.01 -14.26
C ASN A 164 6.48 32.46 -12.89
N GLU A 165 6.66 33.23 -11.81
CA GLU A 165 6.33 32.75 -10.46
C GLU A 165 4.83 32.45 -10.22
N GLU A 166 3.92 33.14 -10.92
CA GLU A 166 2.48 32.86 -10.82
C GLU A 166 2.13 31.50 -11.45
N GLU A 167 2.73 31.19 -12.60
CA GLU A 167 2.56 29.89 -13.27
C GLU A 167 3.16 28.76 -12.42
N LYS A 168 4.36 28.96 -11.88
CA LYS A 168 4.98 27.98 -10.96
C LYS A 168 4.10 27.75 -9.73
N GLU A 169 3.52 28.80 -9.16
CA GLU A 169 2.64 28.66 -7.99
C GLU A 169 1.37 27.88 -8.33
N LYS A 170 0.76 28.10 -9.50
CA LYS A 170 -0.41 27.30 -9.95
C LYS A 170 -0.06 25.82 -10.05
N ILE A 171 1.09 25.49 -10.66
CA ILE A 171 1.57 24.11 -10.77
C ILE A 171 1.81 23.51 -9.39
N ARG A 172 2.49 24.24 -8.49
CA ARG A 172 2.70 23.79 -7.10
C ARG A 172 1.40 23.47 -6.38
N GLN A 173 0.40 24.35 -6.48
CA GLN A 173 -0.90 24.13 -5.86
C GLN A 173 -1.63 22.94 -6.47
N ASN A 174 -1.54 22.70 -7.78
CA ASN A 174 -2.13 21.52 -8.41
C ASN A 174 -1.47 20.23 -7.93
N ILE A 175 -0.14 20.20 -7.83
CA ILE A 175 0.60 19.04 -7.29
C ILE A 175 0.15 18.75 -5.85
N ILE A 176 0.11 19.77 -5.00
CA ILE A 176 -0.24 19.62 -3.58
C ILE A 176 -1.70 19.19 -3.39
N ASN A 177 -2.63 19.76 -4.17
CA ASN A 177 -4.06 19.55 -3.95
C ASN A 177 -4.61 18.32 -4.68
N ASN A 178 -4.02 17.94 -5.82
CA ASN A 178 -4.59 16.92 -6.71
C ASN A 178 -3.71 15.69 -6.86
N MET A 179 -2.38 15.83 -6.83
CA MET A 179 -1.47 14.71 -7.06
C MET A 179 -0.99 14.03 -5.77
N LEU A 180 -0.89 14.79 -4.68
CA LEU A 180 -0.32 14.29 -3.43
C LEU A 180 -1.40 14.09 -2.35
N PRO A 181 -1.37 12.98 -1.60
CA PRO A 181 -2.21 12.82 -0.42
C PRO A 181 -1.72 13.73 0.71
N LYS A 182 -2.59 14.04 1.68
CA LYS A 182 -2.30 15.01 2.75
C LYS A 182 -1.17 14.57 3.70
N ASN A 183 -0.99 13.28 3.89
CA ASN A 183 0.00 12.68 4.78
C ASN A 183 1.36 12.49 4.07
N VAL A 184 1.92 13.56 3.54
CA VAL A 184 3.30 13.61 3.01
C VAL A 184 4.01 14.80 3.63
N GLY A 185 5.33 14.77 3.75
CA GLY A 185 6.10 15.94 4.15
C GLY A 185 6.45 16.80 2.93
N LEU A 186 6.18 18.11 2.95
CA LEU A 186 6.36 18.98 1.79
C LEU A 186 7.42 20.07 2.03
N VAL A 187 8.33 20.21 1.06
CA VAL A 187 9.39 21.24 1.08
C VAL A 187 9.46 21.92 -0.29
N LEU A 188 9.41 23.25 -0.31
CA LEU A 188 9.71 24.07 -1.47
C LEU A 188 11.21 24.04 -1.73
N THR A 189 11.61 23.71 -2.95
CA THR A 189 13.02 23.66 -3.34
C THR A 189 13.56 25.04 -3.69
N ALA A 190 14.88 25.17 -3.71
CA ALA A 190 15.55 26.43 -4.05
C ALA A 190 15.14 27.03 -5.41
N ARG A 191 14.72 26.21 -6.39
CA ARG A 191 14.32 26.66 -7.74
C ARG A 191 12.81 26.81 -7.91
N GLY A 192 12.03 26.62 -6.85
CA GLY A 192 10.57 26.72 -6.90
C GLY A 192 9.85 25.41 -7.23
N GLY A 193 10.56 24.28 -7.25
CA GLY A 193 9.99 22.93 -7.28
C GLY A 193 9.49 22.46 -5.91
N ILE A 194 9.11 21.19 -5.79
CA ILE A 194 8.61 20.56 -4.55
C ILE A 194 9.34 19.26 -4.27
N HIS A 195 9.81 19.06 -3.04
CA HIS A 195 10.11 17.72 -2.50
C HIS A 195 8.92 17.22 -1.69
N ALA A 196 8.44 16.02 -2.00
CA ALA A 196 7.42 15.30 -1.24
C ALA A 196 8.00 14.05 -0.59
N TYR A 197 8.05 14.04 0.74
CA TYR A 197 8.52 12.95 1.57
C TYR A 197 7.37 11.97 1.81
N CYS A 198 7.58 10.72 1.42
CA CYS A 198 6.60 9.64 1.48
C CYS A 198 7.28 8.35 1.97
N ASP A 199 6.47 7.31 2.21
CA ASP A 199 6.99 6.01 2.61
C ASP A 199 7.10 5.07 1.41
N ARG A 200 8.27 4.52 1.15
CA ARG A 200 8.50 3.52 0.10
C ARG A 200 7.68 2.27 0.34
N ASN A 201 7.42 1.89 1.59
CA ASN A 201 6.66 0.72 2.00
C ASN A 201 7.07 -0.56 1.25
N GLY A 202 8.38 -0.79 1.13
CA GLY A 202 8.94 -1.92 0.40
C GLY A 202 8.80 -1.88 -1.13
N TYR A 203 8.31 -0.79 -1.72
CA TYR A 203 8.25 -0.64 -3.18
C TYR A 203 9.64 -0.82 -3.80
N LYS A 204 9.73 -1.71 -4.79
CA LYS A 204 10.99 -2.04 -5.47
C LYS A 204 11.17 -1.07 -6.63
N LEU A 205 12.17 -0.20 -6.51
CA LEU A 205 12.55 0.67 -7.61
C LEU A 205 13.34 -0.15 -8.67
N PRO A 206 13.03 0.01 -9.97
CA PRO A 206 13.58 -0.81 -11.04
C PRO A 206 15.09 -0.58 -11.24
N THR A 207 15.53 0.66 -11.06
CA THR A 207 16.94 1.01 -11.04
C THR A 207 17.29 1.70 -9.74
N ASN A 208 18.57 1.62 -9.37
CA ASN A 208 19.07 2.32 -8.20
C ASN A 208 19.29 3.82 -8.50
N ARG A 209 18.94 4.37 -9.67
CA ARG A 209 19.16 5.81 -9.95
C ARG A 209 17.93 6.63 -9.60
N ASN A 210 18.06 7.95 -9.60
CA ASN A 210 16.93 8.85 -9.77
C ASN A 210 16.08 8.30 -10.90
N GLU A 211 14.93 7.74 -10.58
CA GLU A 211 14.01 7.27 -11.60
C GLU A 211 13.29 8.52 -12.10
N LYS A 212 13.59 8.90 -13.34
CA LYS A 212 12.84 9.94 -14.04
C LYS A 212 11.49 9.32 -14.37
N VAL A 213 10.51 9.65 -13.54
CA VAL A 213 9.20 9.01 -13.54
C VAL A 213 8.35 9.57 -14.68
N ILE A 214 8.36 10.89 -14.82
CA ILE A 214 7.50 11.62 -15.73
C ILE A 214 8.24 12.86 -16.22
N VAL A 215 8.17 13.14 -17.52
CA VAL A 215 8.60 14.41 -18.13
C VAL A 215 7.43 15.03 -18.88
N TYR A 216 6.99 16.22 -18.47
CA TYR A 216 6.03 17.02 -19.24
C TYR A 216 6.77 18.14 -19.96
N ASP A 217 7.04 17.90 -21.24
CA ASP A 217 7.78 18.81 -22.12
C ASP A 217 9.02 19.37 -21.39
N ASP A 218 9.11 20.70 -21.39
CA ASP A 218 10.16 21.52 -20.83
C ASP A 218 9.81 22.06 -19.41
N ASN A 219 8.64 21.71 -18.86
CA ASN A 219 8.03 22.44 -17.73
C ASN A 219 8.01 21.66 -16.41
N LEU A 220 7.95 20.33 -16.42
CA LEU A 220 7.97 19.53 -15.20
C LEU A 220 8.73 18.23 -15.41
N GLU A 221 9.65 17.96 -14.47
CA GLU A 221 10.34 16.69 -14.34
C GLU A 221 10.08 16.13 -12.94
N ILE A 222 9.69 14.85 -12.87
CA ILE A 222 9.42 14.16 -11.61
C ILE A 222 10.47 13.06 -11.42
N ASP A 223 11.30 13.23 -10.39
CA ASP A 223 12.34 12.28 -9.99
C ASP A 223 11.98 11.60 -8.66
N ILE A 224 12.44 10.38 -8.44
CA ILE A 224 12.35 9.70 -7.14
C ILE A 224 13.73 9.43 -6.55
N PHE A 225 13.89 9.84 -5.29
CA PHE A 225 15.05 9.60 -4.44
C PHE A 225 14.69 8.65 -3.29
N ALA A 226 15.40 7.54 -3.17
CA ALA A 226 15.31 6.64 -2.01
C ALA A 226 16.71 6.24 -1.53
N GLN A 227 16.79 5.57 -0.39
CA GLN A 227 18.05 4.94 0.02
C GLN A 227 18.52 3.94 -1.04
N MET A 228 19.79 4.04 -1.45
CA MET A 228 20.42 3.15 -2.41
C MET A 228 21.43 2.24 -1.71
N TYR A 229 21.52 0.98 -2.16
CA TYR A 229 22.54 0.03 -1.69
C TYR A 229 23.67 -0.21 -2.71
N THR A 230 23.70 0.55 -3.81
CA THR A 230 24.72 0.37 -4.84
C THR A 230 26.02 1.11 -4.53
N HIS A 231 27.12 0.42 -4.82
CA HIS A 231 28.45 1.00 -4.85
C HIS A 231 28.74 1.58 -6.24
N LYS A 232 29.16 2.85 -6.29
CA LYS A 232 29.85 3.42 -7.45
C LYS A 232 31.32 3.52 -7.09
N ASP A 233 32.19 2.89 -7.87
CA ASP A 233 33.65 2.90 -7.64
C ASP A 233 34.08 2.40 -6.23
N GLY A 234 33.27 1.52 -5.61
CA GLY A 234 33.51 0.98 -4.28
C GLY A 234 32.85 1.77 -3.13
N GLU A 235 32.32 2.97 -3.38
CA GLU A 235 31.62 3.80 -2.38
C GLU A 235 30.11 3.77 -2.57
N LEU A 236 29.37 3.76 -1.46
CA LEU A 236 27.91 3.81 -1.49
C LEU A 236 27.46 5.16 -2.07
N VAL A 237 26.51 5.15 -3.01
CA VAL A 237 25.99 6.39 -3.59
C VAL A 237 25.16 7.13 -2.53
N ALA A 238 25.59 8.34 -2.19
CA ALA A 238 24.93 9.18 -1.19
C ALA A 238 23.81 10.02 -1.83
N ASN A 239 22.56 9.57 -1.66
CA ASN A 239 21.39 10.38 -2.02
C ASN A 239 21.13 11.43 -0.96
N ARG A 240 21.47 12.67 -1.30
CA ARG A 240 21.48 13.80 -0.38
C ARG A 240 20.42 14.83 -0.74
N VAL A 241 19.53 15.12 0.20
CA VAL A 241 18.40 16.03 0.00
C VAL A 241 18.50 17.21 0.97
N VAL A 242 18.49 18.43 0.43
CA VAL A 242 18.60 19.65 1.25
C VAL A 242 17.31 19.85 2.07
N GLN A 243 17.48 20.16 3.36
CA GLN A 243 16.37 20.34 4.30
C GLN A 243 15.72 21.73 4.18
N PRO A 244 14.45 21.89 4.62
CA PRO A 244 13.84 23.20 4.76
C PRO A 244 14.65 24.11 5.70
N ASN A 245 14.42 25.42 5.61
CA ASN A 245 15.18 26.46 6.33
C ASN A 245 16.65 26.61 5.91
N SER A 246 17.11 25.83 4.94
CA SER A 246 18.45 25.95 4.34
C SER A 246 18.52 27.07 3.31
N LYS A 247 19.69 27.72 3.23
CA LYS A 247 20.03 28.77 2.28
C LYS A 247 21.16 28.31 1.39
N VAL A 248 20.98 28.40 0.08
CA VAL A 248 21.96 27.93 -0.90
C VAL A 248 22.16 28.93 -2.02
N ARG A 249 23.27 28.81 -2.74
CA ARG A 249 23.51 29.50 -3.99
C ARG A 249 23.76 28.48 -5.09
N ILE A 250 23.24 28.74 -6.28
CA ILE A 250 23.47 27.88 -7.44
C ILE A 250 24.87 28.15 -8.00
N MET A 251 25.57 27.08 -8.35
CA MET A 251 26.74 27.14 -9.21
C MET A 251 26.27 27.08 -10.67
N GLU A 252 26.61 28.08 -11.47
CA GLU A 252 26.37 28.05 -12.92
C GLU A 252 27.71 28.28 -13.63
N LYS A 253 28.09 27.36 -14.53
CA LYS A 253 29.36 27.40 -15.27
C LYS A 253 30.59 27.63 -14.36
N GLY A 254 30.60 27.02 -13.17
CA GLY A 254 31.70 27.12 -12.21
C GLY A 254 31.70 28.39 -11.34
N VAL A 255 30.72 29.29 -11.50
CA VAL A 255 30.60 30.52 -10.70
C VAL A 255 29.39 30.42 -9.77
N GLN A 256 29.58 30.77 -8.51
CA GLN A 256 28.49 30.85 -7.54
C GLN A 256 27.67 32.12 -7.79
N LYS A 257 26.38 31.97 -8.08
CA LYS A 257 25.47 33.12 -8.22
C LYS A 257 25.38 33.89 -6.90
N LYS A 258 25.18 35.21 -6.99
CA LYS A 258 25.01 36.07 -5.81
C LYS A 258 23.69 35.83 -5.09
N GLU A 259 22.66 35.48 -5.85
CA GLU A 259 21.31 35.20 -5.37
C GLU A 259 21.31 34.04 -4.37
N VAL A 260 20.76 34.30 -3.19
CA VAL A 260 20.56 33.29 -2.15
C VAL A 260 19.15 32.75 -2.29
N LEU A 261 19.05 31.44 -2.48
CA LEU A 261 17.80 30.70 -2.61
C LEU A 261 17.50 29.98 -1.30
N HIS A 262 16.21 29.81 -1.02
CA HIS A 262 15.72 29.31 0.25
C HIS A 262 14.90 28.04 0.05
N TYR A 263 15.24 27.00 0.80
CA TYR A 263 14.34 25.88 0.99
C TYR A 263 13.33 26.24 2.09
N LYS A 264 12.04 26.00 1.84
CA LYS A 264 10.97 26.35 2.79
C LYS A 264 10.11 25.14 3.07
N GLU A 265 9.73 24.98 4.31
CA GLU A 265 8.71 24.01 4.71
C GLU A 265 7.34 24.49 4.20
N LEU A 266 6.58 23.59 3.57
CA LEU A 266 5.26 23.88 2.97
C LEU A 266 4.09 23.38 3.81
N ASN A 267 4.33 22.40 4.68
CA ASN A 267 3.37 21.89 5.68
C ASN A 267 4.11 21.54 6.98
N ASP A 268 3.50 20.82 7.91
CA ASP A 268 4.20 20.35 9.12
C ASP A 268 5.14 19.16 8.81
N TRP A 269 6.10 19.39 7.90
CA TRP A 269 7.01 18.39 7.34
C TRP A 269 7.76 17.64 8.44
N SER A 270 8.31 18.37 9.41
CA SER A 270 9.16 17.74 10.43
C SER A 270 8.41 16.74 11.31
N ASN A 271 7.12 17.00 11.60
CA ASN A 271 6.27 16.16 12.43
C ASN A 271 5.39 15.21 11.62
N ALA A 272 5.45 15.24 10.29
CA ALA A 272 4.69 14.33 9.44
C ALA A 272 5.08 12.88 9.75
N HIS A 273 4.07 12.06 9.96
CA HIS A 273 4.15 10.62 10.25
C HIS A 273 3.04 9.91 9.48
N HIS A 274 3.00 8.59 9.54
CA HIS A 274 2.06 7.74 8.79
C HIS A 274 2.04 8.17 7.32
N LEU A 275 3.23 8.30 6.75
CA LEU A 275 3.42 8.89 5.44
C LEU A 275 2.76 8.01 4.38
N ALA A 276 2.18 8.66 3.37
CA ALA A 276 1.56 7.95 2.27
C ALA A 276 2.57 7.03 1.57
N SER A 277 2.09 5.85 1.18
CA SER A 277 2.93 4.90 0.46
C SER A 277 3.22 5.37 -0.96
N LEU A 278 4.47 5.27 -1.41
CA LEU A 278 4.89 5.50 -2.79
C LEU A 278 4.06 4.68 -3.77
N HIS A 279 3.76 3.42 -3.44
CA HIS A 279 2.89 2.57 -4.24
C HIS A 279 1.50 3.20 -4.45
N ASN A 280 0.90 3.76 -3.39
CA ASN A 280 -0.41 4.41 -3.49
C ASN A 280 -0.35 5.71 -4.28
N ILE A 281 0.73 6.50 -4.11
CA ILE A 281 0.94 7.75 -4.84
C ILE A 281 1.09 7.46 -6.34
N LEU A 282 2.05 6.61 -6.72
CA LEU A 282 2.27 6.23 -8.12
C LEU A 282 1.06 5.52 -8.72
N GLY A 283 0.43 4.64 -7.94
CA GLY A 283 -0.82 4.00 -8.31
C GLY A 283 -1.93 5.01 -8.59
N SER A 284 -2.03 6.12 -7.86
CA SER A 284 -3.01 7.17 -8.18
C SER A 284 -2.69 7.93 -9.48
N TRP A 285 -1.42 7.97 -9.88
CA TRP A 285 -0.96 8.55 -11.14
C TRP A 285 -0.94 7.55 -12.29
N ASN A 286 -1.34 6.30 -12.02
CA ASN A 286 -1.19 5.14 -12.90
C ASN A 286 0.24 4.94 -13.43
N VAL A 287 1.22 5.27 -12.60
CA VAL A 287 2.61 4.95 -12.88
C VAL A 287 2.95 3.62 -12.20
N ASP A 288 3.52 2.70 -12.97
CA ASP A 288 4.08 1.47 -12.44
C ASP A 288 5.54 1.34 -12.89
N LEU A 289 6.47 1.76 -12.02
CA LEU A 289 7.90 1.69 -12.29
C LEU A 289 8.42 0.25 -12.36
N THR A 290 7.62 -0.75 -11.98
CA THR A 290 8.02 -2.16 -12.08
C THR A 290 7.70 -2.78 -13.44
N ALA A 291 6.86 -2.12 -14.25
CA ALA A 291 6.57 -2.53 -15.60
C ALA A 291 7.79 -2.30 -16.50
N LYS A 292 8.11 -3.25 -17.37
CA LYS A 292 9.27 -3.20 -18.27
C LYS A 292 8.97 -2.53 -19.63
N ASP A 293 7.79 -1.93 -19.78
CA ASP A 293 7.40 -1.29 -21.04
C ASP A 293 7.90 0.15 -21.12
N ASP A 294 8.39 0.52 -22.30
CA ASP A 294 8.94 1.84 -22.63
C ASP A 294 7.89 2.96 -22.62
N ASP A 295 6.61 2.61 -22.48
CA ASP A 295 5.49 3.55 -22.34
C ASP A 295 5.09 3.64 -20.87
N ILE A 296 5.90 4.32 -20.04
CA ILE A 296 5.41 4.89 -18.78
C ILE A 296 4.34 5.89 -19.19
N SER A 297 3.09 5.43 -19.21
CA SER A 297 2.00 6.12 -19.88
C SER A 297 1.75 7.48 -19.23
N ASN A 298 1.94 8.53 -20.03
CA ASN A 298 1.63 9.91 -19.73
C ASN A 298 0.15 10.03 -19.33
N ILE A 299 -0.14 10.06 -18.03
CA ILE A 299 -1.51 10.15 -17.48
C ILE A 299 -1.68 11.39 -16.60
N VAL A 300 -0.65 12.22 -16.45
CA VAL A 300 -0.82 13.58 -15.91
C VAL A 300 -0.72 14.55 -17.09
N SER A 301 -1.54 15.59 -17.11
CA SER A 301 -1.52 16.63 -18.13
C SER A 301 -0.44 17.68 -17.81
N GLN A 302 -0.18 18.58 -18.76
CA GLN A 302 0.82 19.65 -18.64
C GLN A 302 0.61 20.58 -17.43
N ASP A 303 -0.62 20.70 -16.93
CA ASP A 303 -1.02 21.45 -15.73
C ASP A 303 -1.12 20.59 -14.46
N CYS A 304 -0.55 19.38 -14.47
CA CYS A 304 -0.52 18.44 -13.35
C CYS A 304 -1.91 17.90 -12.93
N THR A 305 -2.84 17.73 -13.89
CA THR A 305 -4.12 17.05 -13.64
C THR A 305 -4.08 15.63 -14.17
N LEU A 306 -4.73 14.68 -13.50
CA LEU A 306 -4.83 13.33 -14.04
C LEU A 306 -5.71 13.34 -15.30
N GLU A 307 -5.18 12.87 -16.42
CA GLU A 307 -5.98 12.67 -17.63
C GLU A 307 -7.07 11.65 -17.33
N ALA A 308 -8.32 12.10 -17.45
CA ALA A 308 -9.48 11.25 -17.32
C ALA A 308 -9.41 10.13 -18.35
N MET A 309 -9.65 8.89 -17.92
CA MET A 309 -9.75 7.75 -18.83
C MET A 309 -10.78 8.05 -19.94
N PRO A 310 -10.42 7.90 -21.23
CA PRO A 310 -11.36 8.03 -22.34
C PRO A 310 -12.54 7.07 -22.17
N ILE A 311 -13.75 7.53 -22.47
CA ILE A 311 -14.98 6.75 -22.23
C ILE A 311 -14.99 5.45 -23.05
N GLU A 312 -14.40 5.45 -24.23
CA GLU A 312 -14.30 4.28 -25.09
C GLU A 312 -13.40 3.19 -24.48
N ILE A 313 -12.31 3.60 -23.79
CA ILE A 313 -11.43 2.69 -23.07
C ILE A 313 -12.11 2.17 -21.81
N ALA A 314 -12.78 3.06 -21.06
CA ALA A 314 -13.55 2.67 -19.89
C ALA A 314 -14.63 1.64 -20.24
N ASP A 315 -15.39 1.87 -21.31
CA ASP A 315 -16.41 0.95 -21.80
C ASP A 315 -15.82 -0.41 -22.17
N ALA A 316 -14.68 -0.43 -22.86
CA ALA A 316 -13.98 -1.67 -23.21
C ALA A 316 -13.53 -2.44 -21.96
N CYS A 317 -13.01 -1.75 -20.94
CA CYS A 317 -12.58 -2.37 -19.69
C CYS A 317 -13.79 -2.95 -18.92
N ILE A 318 -14.89 -2.19 -18.79
CA ILE A 318 -16.12 -2.66 -18.14
C ILE A 318 -16.71 -3.87 -18.86
N GLN A 319 -16.66 -3.88 -20.19
CA GLN A 319 -17.06 -5.05 -20.98
C GLN A 319 -16.12 -6.24 -20.75
N GLY A 320 -14.81 -6.01 -20.68
CA GLY A 320 -13.80 -7.03 -20.39
C GLY A 320 -13.96 -7.68 -19.02
N LEU A 321 -14.50 -6.95 -18.03
CA LEU A 321 -14.81 -7.49 -16.72
C LEU A 321 -15.97 -8.50 -16.70
N LYS A 322 -16.73 -8.66 -17.79
CA LYS A 322 -17.95 -9.51 -17.80
C LYS A 322 -17.64 -10.99 -17.59
N GLY A 323 -18.39 -11.63 -16.71
CA GLY A 323 -18.30 -13.06 -16.42
C GLY A 323 -17.15 -13.45 -15.49
N LEU A 324 -16.54 -12.48 -14.80
CA LEU A 324 -15.55 -12.73 -13.75
C LEU A 324 -16.23 -13.17 -12.45
N THR A 325 -15.48 -13.93 -11.64
CA THR A 325 -15.87 -14.21 -10.26
C THR A 325 -15.29 -13.14 -9.34
N ILE A 326 -16.14 -12.51 -8.54
CA ILE A 326 -15.78 -11.42 -7.62
C ILE A 326 -15.77 -11.93 -6.18
N HIS A 327 -14.63 -11.76 -5.53
CA HIS A 327 -14.37 -12.21 -4.16
C HIS A 327 -14.27 -11.01 -3.21
N ASN A 328 -14.60 -11.21 -1.93
CA ASN A 328 -14.41 -10.15 -0.92
C ASN A 328 -12.91 -9.83 -0.75
N ASP A 329 -12.11 -10.86 -0.49
CA ASP A 329 -10.65 -10.83 -0.39
C ASP A 329 -10.11 -12.15 -1.00
N THR A 330 -9.09 -12.11 -1.85
CA THR A 330 -8.51 -13.30 -2.53
C THR A 330 -7.07 -13.01 -3.00
N ASN A 331 -6.24 -14.05 -3.03
CA ASN A 331 -4.96 -14.07 -3.74
C ASN A 331 -5.23 -14.46 -5.19
N THR A 332 -5.02 -13.51 -6.10
CA THR A 332 -5.40 -13.50 -7.52
C THR A 332 -5.18 -14.83 -8.27
N LEU A 333 -6.26 -15.42 -8.79
CA LEU A 333 -6.25 -16.48 -9.81
C LEU A 333 -6.73 -15.93 -11.17
N ALA A 334 -6.47 -16.65 -12.26
CA ALA A 334 -6.91 -16.25 -13.59
C ALA A 334 -8.45 -16.19 -13.66
N ARG A 335 -8.99 -15.04 -14.09
CA ARG A 335 -10.44 -14.71 -14.17
C ARG A 335 -11.16 -14.49 -12.83
N GLU A 336 -10.45 -14.12 -11.78
CA GLU A 336 -11.03 -13.69 -10.51
C GLU A 336 -10.54 -12.28 -10.13
N ILE A 337 -11.36 -11.52 -9.39
CA ILE A 337 -11.00 -10.20 -8.89
C ILE A 337 -11.54 -9.97 -7.47
N SER A 338 -10.79 -9.27 -6.63
CA SER A 338 -11.25 -8.86 -5.29
C SER A 338 -11.93 -7.49 -5.31
N LEU A 339 -12.76 -7.19 -4.30
CA LEU A 339 -13.51 -5.93 -4.22
C LEU A 339 -12.60 -4.69 -4.19
N LEU A 340 -11.42 -4.76 -3.59
CA LEU A 340 -10.51 -3.61 -3.47
C LEU A 340 -10.02 -3.07 -4.83
N PRO A 341 -9.28 -3.84 -5.65
CA PRO A 341 -8.81 -3.36 -6.96
C PRO A 341 -9.97 -3.01 -7.89
N LEU A 342 -11.07 -3.76 -7.84
CA LEU A 342 -12.27 -3.46 -8.62
C LEU A 342 -12.85 -2.08 -8.26
N PHE A 343 -13.03 -1.79 -6.97
CA PHE A 343 -13.63 -0.52 -6.53
C PHE A 343 -12.69 0.65 -6.74
N MET A 344 -11.37 0.46 -6.59
CA MET A 344 -10.39 1.47 -6.98
C MET A 344 -10.52 1.83 -8.47
N GLY A 345 -10.63 0.82 -9.33
CA GLY A 345 -10.94 0.96 -10.76
C GLY A 345 -12.20 1.78 -11.02
N LEU A 346 -13.33 1.31 -10.50
CA LEU A 346 -14.64 1.94 -10.73
C LEU A 346 -14.72 3.37 -10.17
N ASN A 347 -14.13 3.63 -9.00
CA ASN A 347 -14.11 4.97 -8.43
C ASN A 347 -13.31 5.96 -9.29
N GLY A 348 -12.27 5.50 -9.97
CA GLY A 348 -11.50 6.33 -10.90
C GLY A 348 -12.30 6.85 -12.10
N LEU A 349 -13.40 6.19 -12.44
CA LEU A 349 -14.29 6.63 -13.52
C LEU A 349 -15.08 7.91 -13.17
N GLU A 350 -15.02 8.37 -11.92
CA GLU A 350 -15.55 9.68 -11.51
C GLU A 350 -14.88 10.86 -12.24
N GLN A 351 -13.69 10.65 -12.79
CA GLN A 351 -12.99 11.66 -13.60
C GLN A 351 -13.67 11.90 -14.96
N THR A 352 -14.60 11.04 -15.37
CA THR A 352 -15.38 11.26 -16.61
C THR A 352 -16.35 12.43 -16.44
N LYS A 353 -16.70 13.10 -17.55
CA LYS A 353 -17.61 14.28 -17.52
C LYS A 353 -19.03 13.92 -17.08
N ASP A 354 -19.39 12.65 -17.10
CA ASP A 354 -20.68 12.15 -16.68
C ASP A 354 -20.60 11.58 -15.25
N LYS A 355 -21.12 12.34 -14.28
CA LYS A 355 -21.14 11.93 -12.87
C LYS A 355 -21.95 10.66 -12.62
N GLN A 356 -22.85 10.30 -13.54
CA GLN A 356 -23.67 9.09 -13.44
C GLN A 356 -22.91 7.84 -13.92
N TYR A 357 -21.89 8.02 -14.76
CA TYR A 357 -21.15 6.93 -15.40
C TYR A 357 -20.50 5.97 -14.40
N LYS A 358 -19.91 6.49 -13.31
CA LYS A 358 -19.36 5.66 -12.22
C LYS A 358 -20.42 4.71 -11.64
N GLU A 359 -21.59 5.24 -11.30
CA GLU A 359 -22.66 4.46 -10.67
C GLU A 359 -23.26 3.43 -11.62
N ASP A 360 -23.35 3.79 -12.90
CA ASP A 360 -23.78 2.88 -13.96
C ASP A 360 -22.76 1.76 -14.21
N ALA A 361 -21.47 2.06 -14.14
CA ALA A 361 -20.39 1.08 -14.21
C ALA A 361 -20.44 0.11 -13.01
N TYR A 362 -20.62 0.61 -11.78
CA TYR A 362 -20.85 -0.23 -10.60
C TYR A 362 -22.04 -1.17 -10.78
N THR A 363 -23.16 -0.64 -11.27
CA THR A 363 -24.39 -1.41 -11.53
C THR A 363 -24.16 -2.48 -12.59
N THR A 364 -23.44 -2.14 -13.65
CA THR A 364 -23.13 -3.03 -14.77
C THR A 364 -22.24 -4.17 -14.33
N VAL A 365 -21.15 -3.88 -13.60
CA VAL A 365 -20.23 -4.89 -13.08
C VAL A 365 -20.95 -5.82 -12.10
N TYR A 366 -21.76 -5.28 -11.18
CA TYR A 366 -22.50 -6.10 -10.22
C TYR A 366 -23.45 -7.08 -10.90
N LYS A 367 -24.15 -6.66 -11.95
CA LYS A 367 -25.14 -7.49 -12.66
C LYS A 367 -24.51 -8.54 -13.57
N ASN A 368 -23.35 -8.24 -14.15
CA ASN A 368 -22.76 -9.04 -15.21
C ASN A 368 -21.71 -10.06 -14.72
N ASN A 369 -21.49 -10.14 -13.41
CA ASN A 369 -20.46 -10.96 -12.79
C ASN A 369 -20.98 -11.85 -11.68
N ILE A 370 -20.17 -12.84 -11.30
CA ILE A 370 -20.52 -13.84 -10.29
C ILE A 370 -19.91 -13.38 -8.97
N LEU A 371 -20.72 -12.84 -8.06
CA LEU A 371 -20.24 -12.47 -6.73
C LEU A 371 -20.28 -13.70 -5.80
N THR A 372 -19.17 -13.95 -5.11
CA THR A 372 -19.17 -14.91 -3.99
C THR A 372 -20.11 -14.41 -2.87
N PRO A 373 -20.64 -15.30 -2.01
CA PRO A 373 -21.54 -14.90 -0.93
C PRO A 373 -20.98 -13.78 -0.05
N LYS A 374 -19.70 -13.87 0.33
CA LYS A 374 -19.01 -12.82 1.12
C LYS A 374 -18.84 -11.52 0.34
N ALA A 375 -18.52 -11.58 -0.95
CA ALA A 375 -18.41 -10.37 -1.78
C ALA A 375 -19.76 -9.66 -1.89
N ASN A 376 -20.83 -10.43 -2.05
CA ASN A 376 -22.18 -9.91 -2.13
C ASN A 376 -22.63 -9.27 -0.81
N GLU A 377 -22.37 -9.93 0.32
CA GLU A 377 -22.66 -9.40 1.66
C GLU A 377 -21.93 -8.08 1.94
N HIS A 378 -20.66 -7.99 1.55
CA HIS A 378 -19.82 -6.83 1.85
C HIS A 378 -19.79 -5.75 0.75
N TRP A 379 -20.47 -5.94 -0.38
CA TRP A 379 -20.40 -5.03 -1.52
C TRP A 379 -20.66 -3.56 -1.15
N SER A 380 -21.78 -3.28 -0.50
CA SER A 380 -22.17 -1.91 -0.14
C SER A 380 -21.25 -1.29 0.93
N ASP A 381 -20.87 -2.06 1.95
CA ASP A 381 -19.97 -1.61 3.01
C ASP A 381 -18.59 -1.26 2.44
N ARG A 382 -18.02 -2.15 1.63
CA ARG A 382 -16.71 -1.95 1.00
C ARG A 382 -16.73 -0.82 -0.02
N LYS A 383 -17.84 -0.64 -0.75
CA LYS A 383 -18.01 0.49 -1.68
C LYS A 383 -17.92 1.82 -0.94
N GLY A 384 -18.56 1.93 0.23
CA GLY A 384 -18.43 3.08 1.12
C GLY A 384 -17.00 3.25 1.65
N ARG A 385 -16.43 2.17 2.19
CA ARG A 385 -15.08 2.17 2.80
C ARG A 385 -13.98 2.57 1.83
N TYR A 386 -14.10 2.21 0.55
CA TYR A 386 -13.09 2.48 -0.48
C TYR A 386 -13.42 3.70 -1.34
N SER A 387 -14.48 4.45 -1.03
CA SER A 387 -14.95 5.60 -1.82
C SER A 387 -13.87 6.65 -2.13
N SER A 388 -12.91 6.85 -1.21
CA SER A 388 -11.80 7.79 -1.39
C SER A 388 -10.61 7.23 -2.19
N ARG A 389 -10.66 5.95 -2.61
CA ARG A 389 -9.60 5.30 -3.38
C ARG A 389 -10.07 5.20 -4.83
N ALA A 390 -9.33 5.82 -5.74
CA ALA A 390 -9.72 5.95 -7.15
C ALA A 390 -8.49 5.85 -8.06
N ASN A 391 -8.51 4.91 -9.00
CA ASN A 391 -7.61 4.84 -10.15
C ASN A 391 -8.30 4.03 -11.27
N ALA A 392 -8.79 4.70 -12.31
CA ALA A 392 -9.55 4.09 -13.41
C ALA A 392 -8.74 3.06 -14.17
N TRP A 393 -7.43 3.30 -14.29
CA TRP A 393 -6.54 2.53 -15.13
C TRP A 393 -6.15 1.17 -14.54
N ILE A 394 -6.47 0.89 -13.27
CA ILE A 394 -6.41 -0.50 -12.75
C ILE A 394 -7.28 -1.44 -13.59
N LEU A 395 -8.34 -0.93 -14.23
CA LEU A 395 -9.24 -1.72 -15.06
C LEU A 395 -8.61 -2.24 -16.36
N THR A 396 -7.43 -1.77 -16.76
CA THR A 396 -6.72 -2.25 -17.95
C THR A 396 -5.81 -3.46 -17.67
N LYS A 397 -5.59 -3.78 -16.39
CA LYS A 397 -4.81 -4.95 -15.93
C LYS A 397 -5.74 -6.15 -15.73
#